data_AF-A0A6A3JD59-F1
#
_entry.id   AF-A0A6A3JD59-F1
#
_cell.length_a   1.000
_cell.length_b   1.000
_cell.length_c   1.000
_cell.angle_alpha   90.00
_cell.angle_beta   90.00
_cell.angle_gamma   90.00
#
_symmetry.space_group_name_H-M   'P 1'
#
loop_
_entity.id
_entity.type
_entity.pdbx_description
1 polymer ?
#
loop_
_entity_poly.entity_id
_entity_poly.type
_entity_poly.pdbx_seq_one_letter_code
_entity_poly.pdbx_strand_id
1 'polypeptide(L)'
;METVYAATEFGYTTSGDKYIINTGAGVTIAMRQATCDIVSLKYNGQELQYNSMATHVNSGLGNVTSAIQSLNDDKKTINVNCKKTGIEQSYFFRPNESVIYMGTYHSNDLVLPELRFLTRLNKTVMNQGILEATIEAGMTAIEATDIAQNSEGITRSKYYSAVPFIDDDVHGVNSTAAGVYLVISEHGYETSSGGPFFRDINNKLDVSNELTFYMNSDHTRIEDYRYGFHGPYALALTSGAAPNASSLDFSFFQDQELTGFVPDAKRGEVAGTITDANDVLGNSDVVVGFSNADAQYWT
;
A
#
# COMPACT_ATOMS: atom_id res chain seq x y z
N MET A 1 -20.62 15.04 19.71
CA MET A 1 -20.22 14.30 20.92
C MET A 1 -19.32 13.19 20.43
N GLU A 2 -18.01 13.38 20.55
CA GLU A 2 -17.02 12.40 20.10
C GLU A 2 -17.02 11.24 21.09
N THR A 3 -17.43 10.06 20.66
CA THR A 3 -17.45 8.87 21.51
C THR A 3 -15.99 8.45 21.72
N VAL A 4 -15.45 8.71 22.91
CA VAL A 4 -14.10 8.27 23.28
C VAL A 4 -14.14 6.76 23.51
N TYR A 5 -13.60 5.99 22.58
CA TYR A 5 -13.37 4.55 22.76
C TYR A 5 -12.10 4.35 23.57
N ALA A 6 -12.14 3.52 24.61
CA ALA A 6 -10.94 3.15 25.35
C ALA A 6 -9.98 2.38 24.43
N ALA A 7 -8.77 2.88 24.24
CA ALA A 7 -7.74 2.18 23.48
C ALA A 7 -7.40 0.86 24.18
N THR A 8 -7.49 -0.25 23.45
CA THR A 8 -6.95 -1.54 23.89
C THR A 8 -5.42 -1.45 23.92
N GLU A 9 -4.79 -2.01 24.94
CA GLU A 9 -3.33 -1.99 25.10
C GLU A 9 -2.62 -2.56 23.86
N PHE A 10 -1.46 -1.98 23.52
CA PHE A 10 -0.61 -2.50 22.44
C PHE A 10 -0.23 -3.95 22.70
N GLY A 11 -0.39 -4.81 21.70
CA GLY A 11 -0.07 -6.22 21.84
C GLY A 11 -0.80 -7.08 20.83
N TYR A 12 -0.53 -8.38 20.88
CA TYR A 12 -1.26 -9.36 20.10
C TYR A 12 -1.67 -10.57 20.93
N THR A 13 -2.73 -11.23 20.48
CA THR A 13 -3.18 -12.52 20.99
C THR A 13 -3.50 -13.44 19.83
N THR A 14 -3.57 -14.74 20.10
CA THR A 14 -4.12 -15.71 19.15
C THR A 14 -5.53 -16.08 19.58
N SER A 15 -6.48 -16.02 18.65
CA SER A 15 -7.86 -16.42 18.88
C SER A 15 -8.36 -17.28 17.72
N GLY A 16 -8.54 -18.57 17.97
CA GLY A 16 -8.86 -19.54 16.92
C GLY A 16 -7.80 -19.57 15.82
N ASP A 17 -8.23 -19.36 14.58
CA ASP A 17 -7.38 -19.34 13.37
C ASP A 17 -6.76 -17.96 13.08
N LYS A 18 -6.79 -17.03 14.03
CA LYS A 18 -6.40 -15.63 13.79
C LYS A 18 -5.38 -15.10 14.78
N TYR A 19 -4.49 -14.24 14.27
CA TYR A 19 -3.78 -13.25 15.08
C TYR A 19 -4.68 -12.03 15.26
N ILE A 20 -4.81 -11.56 16.50
CA ILE A 20 -5.52 -10.33 16.85
C ILE A 20 -4.49 -9.34 17.35
N ILE A 21 -4.31 -8.22 16.63
CA ILE A 21 -3.31 -7.19 16.93
C ILE A 21 -4.04 -5.91 17.35
N ASN A 22 -3.60 -5.29 18.44
CA ASN A 22 -4.03 -3.97 18.89
C ASN A 22 -2.84 -3.02 18.86
N THR A 23 -3.00 -1.84 18.26
CA THR A 23 -1.89 -0.89 18.17
C THR A 23 -1.77 0.05 19.37
N GLY A 24 -2.76 0.09 20.27
CA GLY A 24 -2.83 1.13 21.32
C GLY A 24 -3.32 2.49 20.81
N ALA A 25 -3.58 2.65 19.51
CA ALA A 25 -4.04 3.89 18.89
C ALA A 25 -5.41 3.73 18.20
N GLY A 26 -6.29 2.90 18.78
CA GLY A 26 -7.63 2.68 18.25
C GLY A 26 -7.70 1.78 17.01
N VAL A 27 -6.57 1.22 16.55
CA VAL A 27 -6.56 0.23 15.47
C VAL A 27 -6.52 -1.18 16.05
N THR A 28 -7.48 -2.01 15.62
CA THR A 28 -7.50 -3.46 15.90
C THR A 28 -7.57 -4.23 14.58
N ILE A 29 -6.69 -5.19 14.41
CA ILE A 29 -6.58 -6.01 13.21
C ILE A 29 -6.83 -7.48 13.57
N ALA A 30 -7.59 -8.20 12.75
CA ALA A 30 -7.64 -9.65 12.78
C ALA A 30 -7.12 -10.24 11.47
N MET A 31 -6.07 -11.06 11.56
CA MET A 31 -5.42 -11.69 10.42
C MET A 31 -5.56 -13.22 10.50
N ARG A 32 -5.90 -13.89 9.40
CA ARG A 32 -5.89 -15.36 9.37
C ARG A 32 -4.46 -15.88 9.36
N GLN A 33 -4.15 -16.85 10.22
CA GLN A 33 -2.80 -17.44 10.29
C GLN A 33 -2.45 -18.25 9.04
N ALA A 34 -3.43 -18.95 8.46
CA ALA A 34 -3.18 -19.81 7.31
C ALA A 34 -2.92 -19.04 6.01
N THR A 35 -3.45 -17.81 5.88
CA THR A 35 -3.44 -17.06 4.61
C THR A 35 -2.85 -15.65 4.71
N CYS A 36 -2.67 -15.14 5.93
CA CYS A 36 -2.34 -13.75 6.22
C CYS A 36 -3.31 -12.71 5.68
N ASP A 37 -4.53 -13.14 5.34
CA ASP A 37 -5.62 -12.23 5.00
C ASP A 37 -6.01 -11.40 6.22
N ILE A 38 -6.07 -10.07 6.06
CA ILE A 38 -6.72 -9.18 7.01
C ILE A 38 -8.23 -9.29 6.80
N VAL A 39 -8.93 -9.83 7.80
CA VAL A 39 -10.37 -10.12 7.78
C VAL A 39 -11.20 -9.25 8.73
N SER A 40 -10.53 -8.40 9.51
CA SER A 40 -11.12 -7.31 10.28
C SER A 40 -10.08 -6.21 10.42
N LEU A 41 -10.49 -4.97 10.19
CA LEU A 41 -9.68 -3.77 10.34
C LEU A 41 -10.59 -2.73 10.98
N LYS A 42 -10.42 -2.53 12.29
CA LYS A 42 -11.21 -1.57 13.05
C LYS A 42 -10.41 -0.32 13.34
N TYR A 43 -11.06 0.83 13.22
CA TYR A 43 -10.54 2.12 13.67
C TYR A 43 -11.52 2.73 14.65
N ASN A 44 -11.08 3.00 15.89
CA ASN A 44 -11.93 3.50 16.98
C ASN A 44 -13.23 2.69 17.14
N GLY A 45 -13.11 1.36 17.08
CA GLY A 45 -14.23 0.43 17.21
C GLY A 45 -15.09 0.24 15.95
N GLN A 46 -14.97 1.12 14.95
CA GLN A 46 -15.69 1.01 13.70
C GLN A 46 -15.02 0.00 12.76
N GLU A 47 -15.76 -1.01 12.29
CA GLU A 47 -15.26 -1.97 11.30
C GLU A 47 -15.18 -1.31 9.92
N LEU A 48 -13.98 -1.34 9.34
CA LEU A 48 -13.68 -0.80 8.02
C LEU A 48 -13.49 -1.89 6.98
N GLN A 49 -13.11 -3.12 7.36
CA GLN A 49 -12.86 -4.22 6.42
C GLN A 49 -14.15 -4.66 5.70
N TYR A 50 -14.06 -4.87 4.40
CA TYR A 50 -15.14 -5.49 3.62
C TYR A 50 -15.34 -6.95 4.05
N ASN A 51 -16.58 -7.34 4.31
CA ASN A 51 -16.89 -8.64 4.95
C ASN A 51 -16.80 -9.85 4.00
N SER A 52 -16.93 -9.65 2.70
CA SER A 52 -17.03 -10.75 1.73
C SER A 52 -15.71 -11.07 1.05
N MET A 53 -14.72 -10.16 1.15
CA MET A 53 -13.39 -10.37 0.60
C MET A 53 -12.34 -9.64 1.45
N ALA A 54 -11.25 -10.34 1.75
CA ALA A 54 -10.20 -9.86 2.63
C ALA A 54 -9.29 -8.81 2.00
N THR A 55 -8.53 -8.11 2.85
CA THR A 55 -7.38 -7.30 2.45
C THR A 55 -6.13 -8.16 2.40
N HIS A 56 -5.40 -8.13 1.28
CA HIS A 56 -4.25 -9.00 1.02
C HIS A 56 -3.38 -8.54 -0.17
N VAL A 57 -2.27 -9.23 -0.38
CA VAL A 57 -1.51 -9.17 -1.63
C VAL A 57 -2.26 -9.90 -2.76
N ASN A 58 -2.29 -9.28 -3.94
CA ASN A 58 -2.97 -9.71 -5.17
C ASN A 58 -4.44 -10.12 -4.95
N SER A 59 -4.73 -11.41 -5.07
CA SER A 59 -6.06 -12.01 -4.86
C SER A 59 -6.03 -12.98 -3.66
N GLY A 60 -5.06 -12.79 -2.77
CA GLY A 60 -4.76 -13.68 -1.66
C GLY A 60 -3.60 -14.61 -2.00
N LEU A 61 -2.72 -14.84 -1.03
CA LEU A 61 -1.54 -15.70 -1.19
C LEU A 61 -1.90 -17.20 -1.14
N GLY A 62 -3.16 -17.52 -0.80
CA GLY A 62 -3.59 -18.87 -0.44
C GLY A 62 -2.94 -19.28 0.88
N ASN A 63 -2.55 -20.55 1.01
CA ASN A 63 -1.86 -21.02 2.21
C ASN A 63 -0.41 -20.52 2.25
N VAL A 64 -0.02 -19.98 3.40
CA VAL A 64 1.33 -19.47 3.71
C VAL A 64 1.83 -20.06 5.02
N THR A 65 3.14 -19.94 5.26
CA THR A 65 3.71 -20.14 6.60
C THR A 65 3.68 -18.81 7.35
N SER A 66 2.74 -18.77 8.28
CA SER A 66 2.49 -17.86 9.39
C SER A 66 3.54 -17.72 10.50
N ALA A 67 4.07 -16.53 10.80
CA ALA A 67 4.67 -16.27 12.12
C ALA A 67 4.31 -14.87 12.64
N ILE A 68 4.10 -14.74 13.94
CA ILE A 68 3.94 -13.47 14.65
C ILE A 68 4.93 -13.41 15.82
N GLN A 69 5.58 -12.27 16.01
CA GLN A 69 6.53 -12.07 17.10
C GLN A 69 6.59 -10.60 17.53
N SER A 70 7.03 -10.36 18.76
CA SER A 70 7.52 -9.04 19.17
C SER A 70 9.01 -8.97 18.89
N LEU A 71 9.43 -7.97 18.13
CA LEU A 71 10.83 -7.72 17.81
C LEU A 71 11.59 -7.22 19.04
N ASN A 72 12.90 -7.40 19.02
CA ASN A 72 13.78 -6.94 20.07
C ASN A 72 14.31 -5.52 19.80
N ASP A 73 13.40 -4.61 19.46
CA ASP A 73 13.67 -3.17 19.37
C ASP A 73 13.12 -2.43 20.60
N ASP A 74 13.37 -1.13 20.68
CA ASP A 74 12.94 -0.28 21.81
C ASP A 74 11.42 -0.17 21.91
N LYS A 75 10.71 -0.27 20.78
CA LYS A 75 9.24 -0.15 20.73
C LYS A 75 8.51 -1.48 20.87
N LYS A 76 9.21 -2.62 20.96
CA LYS A 76 8.62 -3.97 20.91
C LYS A 76 7.69 -4.17 19.71
N THR A 77 8.11 -3.66 18.55
CA THR A 77 7.37 -3.73 17.29
C THR A 77 6.86 -5.15 17.05
N ILE A 78 5.56 -5.30 16.76
CA ILE A 78 4.99 -6.60 16.40
C ILE A 78 5.24 -6.82 14.92
N ASN A 79 5.86 -7.94 14.56
CA ASN A 79 6.03 -8.37 13.18
C ASN A 79 5.15 -9.60 12.91
N VAL A 80 4.38 -9.54 11.83
CA VAL A 80 3.72 -10.71 11.23
C VAL A 80 4.38 -10.96 9.89
N ASN A 81 4.93 -12.17 9.72
CA ASN A 81 5.63 -12.58 8.51
C ASN A 81 4.90 -13.78 7.88
N CYS A 82 4.72 -13.72 6.56
CA CYS A 82 3.87 -14.60 5.78
C CYS A 82 4.64 -15.08 4.56
N LYS A 83 5.11 -16.33 4.59
CA LYS A 83 6.02 -16.87 3.57
C LYS A 83 5.37 -17.94 2.71
N LYS A 84 5.66 -17.92 1.42
CA LYS A 84 5.41 -18.99 0.45
C LYS A 84 6.52 -18.96 -0.60
N THR A 85 6.65 -20.02 -1.40
CA THR A 85 7.56 -20.03 -2.54
C THR A 85 7.41 -18.75 -3.39
N GLY A 86 8.52 -18.05 -3.55
CA GLY A 86 8.64 -16.83 -4.34
C GLY A 86 8.03 -15.57 -3.76
N ILE A 87 7.43 -15.58 -2.55
CA ILE A 87 6.85 -14.38 -1.95
C ILE A 87 6.87 -14.40 -0.43
N GLU A 88 7.25 -13.27 0.16
CA GLU A 88 7.24 -13.03 1.60
C GLU A 88 6.62 -11.67 1.89
N GLN A 89 5.47 -11.67 2.57
CA GLN A 89 4.80 -10.46 3.03
C GLN A 89 5.12 -10.23 4.51
N SER A 90 5.63 -9.04 4.83
CA SER A 90 5.85 -8.60 6.21
C SER A 90 4.89 -7.48 6.57
N TYR A 91 4.34 -7.56 7.80
CA TYR A 91 3.54 -6.51 8.42
C TYR A 91 4.17 -6.14 9.76
N PHE A 92 4.21 -4.85 10.08
CA PHE A 92 4.73 -4.33 11.34
C PHE A 92 3.74 -3.38 11.99
N PHE A 93 3.60 -3.51 13.30
CA PHE A 93 2.74 -2.69 14.13
C PHE A 93 3.54 -2.15 15.30
N ARG A 94 3.49 -0.83 15.51
CA ARG A 94 4.24 -0.13 16.55
C ARG A 94 3.28 0.43 17.61
N PRO A 95 3.68 0.51 18.88
CA PRO A 95 2.83 0.99 19.95
C PRO A 95 2.42 2.45 19.73
N ASN A 96 1.14 2.71 19.93
CA ASN A 96 0.51 4.03 19.82
C ASN A 96 0.58 4.66 18.42
N GLU A 97 0.70 3.84 17.38
CA GLU A 97 0.64 4.26 15.98
C GLU A 97 -0.60 3.66 15.30
N SER A 98 -1.35 4.47 14.55
CA SER A 98 -2.49 4.00 13.75
C SER A 98 -2.05 3.59 12.34
N VAL A 99 -0.97 2.80 12.28
CA VAL A 99 -0.25 2.50 11.03
C VAL A 99 0.06 1.01 10.96
N ILE A 100 -0.12 0.43 9.77
CA ILE A 100 0.35 -0.91 9.42
C ILE A 100 1.49 -0.72 8.43
N TYR A 101 2.74 -0.89 8.87
CA TYR A 101 3.89 -0.84 7.95
C TYR A 101 4.08 -2.18 7.28
N MET A 102 4.53 -2.18 6.03
CA MET A 102 4.55 -3.35 5.17
C MET A 102 5.76 -3.36 4.24
N GLY A 103 6.10 -4.56 3.81
CA GLY A 103 7.05 -4.81 2.74
C GLY A 103 6.76 -6.17 2.10
N THR A 104 7.01 -6.26 0.79
CA THR A 104 6.78 -7.48 0.01
C THR A 104 8.07 -7.90 -0.65
N TYR A 105 8.65 -9.03 -0.25
CA TYR A 105 9.70 -9.67 -1.04
C TYR A 105 9.09 -10.57 -2.09
N HIS A 106 9.54 -10.45 -3.34
CA HIS A 106 9.09 -11.21 -4.49
C HIS A 106 10.30 -11.74 -5.28
N SER A 107 10.32 -13.04 -5.58
CA SER A 107 11.36 -13.68 -6.38
C SER A 107 10.78 -14.30 -7.66
N ASN A 108 11.66 -14.59 -8.62
CA ASN A 108 11.31 -15.24 -9.87
C ASN A 108 10.88 -16.72 -9.72
N ASP A 109 10.88 -17.27 -8.49
CA ASP A 109 10.27 -18.58 -8.21
C ASP A 109 8.73 -18.52 -8.28
N LEU A 110 8.15 -17.31 -8.31
CA LEU A 110 6.74 -17.06 -8.49
C LEU A 110 6.54 -15.99 -9.57
N VAL A 111 6.21 -16.39 -10.80
CA VAL A 111 5.90 -15.42 -11.86
C VAL A 111 4.46 -14.94 -11.72
N LEU A 112 4.26 -13.63 -11.58
CA LEU A 112 2.95 -12.99 -11.47
C LEU A 112 2.78 -11.97 -12.60
N PRO A 113 1.55 -11.79 -13.15
CA PRO A 113 1.26 -10.76 -14.16
C PRO A 113 1.14 -9.35 -13.56
N GLU A 114 1.12 -9.25 -12.23
CA GLU A 114 1.06 -8.01 -11.46
C GLU A 114 1.38 -8.33 -10.00
N LEU A 115 1.84 -7.32 -9.26
CA LEU A 115 2.04 -7.38 -7.81
C LEU A 115 1.40 -6.16 -7.17
N ARG A 116 0.43 -6.38 -6.29
CA ARG A 116 -0.31 -5.32 -5.61
C ARG A 116 -0.66 -5.68 -4.18
N PHE A 117 -0.69 -4.70 -3.30
CA PHE A 117 -1.36 -4.82 -2.00
C PHE A 117 -2.73 -4.13 -2.10
N LEU A 118 -3.80 -4.85 -1.74
CA LEU A 118 -5.18 -4.41 -1.97
C LEU A 118 -5.96 -4.38 -0.65
N THR A 119 -6.26 -3.17 -0.18
CA THR A 119 -7.10 -2.92 0.99
C THR A 119 -8.56 -2.83 0.55
N ARG A 120 -9.38 -3.78 0.99
CA ARG A 120 -10.81 -3.84 0.64
C ARG A 120 -11.66 -3.32 1.78
N LEU A 121 -12.17 -2.10 1.63
CA LEU A 121 -12.94 -1.43 2.66
C LEU A 121 -14.45 -1.57 2.42
N ASN A 122 -15.20 -1.64 3.51
CA ASN A 122 -16.65 -1.62 3.48
C ASN A 122 -17.14 -0.26 2.97
N LYS A 123 -17.62 -0.22 1.73
CA LYS A 123 -18.10 1.01 1.08
C LYS A 123 -19.27 1.69 1.78
N THR A 124 -20.00 1.01 2.67
CA THR A 124 -21.07 1.67 3.44
C THR A 124 -20.52 2.55 4.56
N VAL A 125 -19.29 2.27 5.02
CA VAL A 125 -18.57 3.02 6.06
C VAL A 125 -17.54 3.95 5.43
N MET A 126 -16.74 3.43 4.50
CA MET A 126 -15.72 4.15 3.73
C MET A 126 -16.29 4.53 2.35
N ASN A 127 -17.20 5.49 2.33
CA ASN A 127 -18.06 5.77 1.19
C ASN A 127 -17.57 6.89 0.25
N GLN A 128 -16.43 7.53 0.52
CA GLN A 128 -15.83 8.52 -0.36
C GLN A 128 -14.56 7.92 -0.98
N GLY A 129 -14.62 7.65 -2.29
CA GLY A 129 -13.48 7.23 -3.10
C GLY A 129 -12.92 8.37 -3.93
N ILE A 130 -11.95 8.06 -4.80
CA ILE A 130 -11.54 8.98 -5.86
C ILE A 130 -12.70 9.07 -6.86
N LEU A 131 -13.15 10.30 -7.16
CA LEU A 131 -14.39 10.55 -7.89
C LEU A 131 -14.38 9.87 -9.25
N GLU A 132 -13.28 10.01 -9.99
CA GLU A 132 -13.09 9.49 -11.35
C GLU A 132 -13.03 7.96 -11.38
N ALA A 133 -12.73 7.32 -10.24
CA ALA A 133 -12.65 5.87 -10.07
C ALA A 133 -13.86 5.26 -9.34
N THR A 134 -14.90 6.06 -9.11
CA THR A 134 -16.12 5.62 -8.43
C THR A 134 -17.16 5.15 -9.44
N ILE A 135 -17.49 3.86 -9.42
CA ILE A 135 -18.56 3.25 -10.23
C ILE A 135 -19.88 3.34 -9.45
N GLU A 136 -20.78 4.17 -9.94
CA GLU A 136 -22.09 4.40 -9.32
C GLU A 136 -23.15 3.42 -9.84
N ALA A 137 -24.22 3.25 -9.07
CA ALA A 137 -25.34 2.40 -9.47
C ALA A 137 -25.95 2.90 -10.80
N GLY A 138 -26.17 1.98 -11.74
CA GLY A 138 -26.73 2.28 -13.06
C GLY A 138 -25.69 2.61 -14.13
N MET A 139 -24.40 2.69 -13.79
CA MET A 139 -23.34 2.74 -14.80
C MET A 139 -23.23 1.41 -15.55
N THR A 140 -22.94 1.47 -16.84
CA THR A 140 -22.80 0.30 -17.72
C THR A 140 -21.40 0.24 -18.30
N ALA A 141 -20.84 -0.96 -18.43
CA ALA A 141 -19.52 -1.14 -19.02
C ALA A 141 -19.53 -0.76 -20.51
N ILE A 142 -18.56 0.06 -20.91
CA ILE A 142 -18.39 0.54 -22.30
C ILE A 142 -17.08 0.08 -22.93
N GLU A 143 -16.10 -0.31 -22.11
CA GLU A 143 -14.85 -0.96 -22.56
C GLU A 143 -14.51 -2.11 -21.60
N ALA A 144 -14.61 -3.35 -22.11
CA ALA A 144 -14.48 -4.58 -21.33
C ALA A 144 -15.30 -4.52 -20.03
N THR A 145 -14.65 -4.64 -18.87
CA THR A 145 -15.27 -4.55 -17.54
C THR A 145 -14.68 -3.42 -16.69
N ASP A 146 -13.80 -2.60 -17.27
CA ASP A 146 -12.97 -1.66 -16.51
C ASP A 146 -13.29 -0.18 -16.76
N ILE A 147 -14.04 0.14 -17.82
CA ILE A 147 -14.58 1.48 -18.05
C ILE A 147 -16.10 1.40 -18.07
N ALA A 148 -16.75 2.19 -17.23
CA ALA A 148 -18.21 2.28 -17.18
C ALA A 148 -18.67 3.72 -17.44
N GLN A 149 -19.92 3.86 -17.88
CA GLN A 149 -20.54 5.15 -18.20
C GLN A 149 -21.94 5.24 -17.62
N ASN A 150 -22.33 6.42 -17.12
CA ASN A 150 -23.70 6.71 -16.69
C ASN A 150 -24.59 7.19 -17.86
N SER A 151 -25.88 7.43 -17.60
CA SER A 151 -26.85 7.90 -18.61
C SER A 151 -26.55 9.28 -19.20
N GLU A 152 -25.71 10.08 -18.54
CA GLU A 152 -25.31 11.42 -18.97
C GLU A 152 -24.01 11.40 -19.79
N GLY A 153 -23.40 10.23 -19.96
CA GLY A 153 -22.16 10.07 -20.71
C GLY A 153 -20.88 10.22 -19.89
N ILE A 154 -20.96 10.43 -18.58
CA ILE A 154 -19.79 10.53 -17.69
C ILE A 154 -19.17 9.14 -17.53
N THR A 155 -17.89 9.02 -17.87
CA THR A 155 -17.14 7.76 -17.76
C THR A 155 -16.36 7.69 -16.45
N ARG A 156 -16.19 6.47 -15.93
CA ARG A 156 -15.44 6.18 -14.70
C ARG A 156 -14.62 4.92 -14.90
N SER A 157 -13.45 4.87 -14.28
CA SER A 157 -12.57 3.70 -14.31
C SER A 157 -11.60 3.74 -13.15
N LYS A 158 -11.26 2.56 -12.63
CA LYS A 158 -10.17 2.40 -11.65
C LYS A 158 -8.86 3.03 -12.15
N TYR A 159 -8.58 3.00 -13.46
CA TYR A 159 -7.38 3.62 -14.06
C TYR A 159 -7.35 5.14 -13.94
N TYR A 160 -8.50 5.79 -13.73
CA TYR A 160 -8.57 7.25 -13.61
C TYR A 160 -8.13 7.74 -12.24
N SER A 161 -7.93 6.84 -11.27
CA SER A 161 -7.31 7.16 -9.97
C SER A 161 -5.79 7.32 -10.02
N ALA A 162 -5.16 6.93 -11.14
CA ALA A 162 -3.72 6.80 -11.21
C ALA A 162 -3.01 8.17 -11.15
N VAL A 163 -1.87 8.19 -10.46
CA VAL A 163 -0.96 9.34 -10.34
C VAL A 163 0.45 8.86 -10.75
N PRO A 164 1.28 9.70 -11.40
CA PRO A 164 2.67 9.36 -11.66
C PRO A 164 3.39 8.97 -10.35
N PHE A 165 4.18 7.91 -10.34
CA PHE A 165 4.86 7.42 -9.14
C PHE A 165 5.76 8.47 -8.49
N ILE A 166 6.32 9.41 -9.26
CA ILE A 166 7.08 10.55 -8.72
C ILE A 166 6.25 11.48 -7.82
N ASP A 167 4.94 11.55 -8.03
CA ASP A 167 4.01 12.42 -7.31
C ASP A 167 3.09 11.63 -6.35
N ASP A 168 3.31 10.33 -6.18
CA ASP A 168 2.38 9.40 -5.53
C ASP A 168 2.97 8.77 -4.26
N ASP A 169 3.38 9.63 -3.32
CA ASP A 169 3.89 9.23 -2.00
C ASP A 169 2.76 8.95 -0.99
N VAL A 170 1.58 9.57 -1.17
CA VAL A 170 0.39 9.37 -0.36
C VAL A 170 -0.88 9.40 -1.20
N HIS A 171 -1.64 8.30 -1.17
CA HIS A 171 -2.99 8.25 -1.73
C HIS A 171 -3.94 7.50 -0.82
N GLY A 172 -5.23 7.80 -0.90
CA GLY A 172 -6.19 7.22 0.04
C GLY A 172 -7.63 7.57 -0.23
N VAL A 173 -8.46 7.12 0.68
CA VAL A 173 -9.91 7.32 0.69
C VAL A 173 -10.36 7.67 2.09
N ASN A 174 -11.47 8.39 2.22
CA ASN A 174 -11.96 8.80 3.52
C ASN A 174 -13.49 8.74 3.62
N SER A 175 -13.98 9.04 4.81
CA SER A 175 -15.38 9.27 5.10
C SER A 175 -15.48 10.04 6.42
N THR A 176 -16.70 10.19 6.95
CA THR A 176 -16.90 10.70 8.30
C THR A 176 -16.43 9.74 9.40
N ALA A 177 -16.13 8.48 9.07
CA ALA A 177 -15.71 7.47 10.04
C ALA A 177 -14.18 7.40 10.21
N ALA A 178 -13.43 7.53 9.11
CA ALA A 178 -11.97 7.44 9.09
C ALA A 178 -11.40 8.02 7.78
N GLY A 179 -10.10 8.28 7.79
CA GLY A 179 -9.25 8.32 6.60
C GLY A 179 -8.37 7.07 6.54
N VAL A 180 -8.20 6.49 5.35
CA VAL A 180 -7.34 5.32 5.11
C VAL A 180 -6.43 5.62 3.93
N TYR A 181 -5.13 5.63 4.16
CA TYR A 181 -4.12 6.10 3.22
C TYR A 181 -3.00 5.09 3.07
N LEU A 182 -2.62 4.79 1.84
CA LEU A 182 -1.34 4.18 1.54
C LEU A 182 -0.29 5.29 1.52
N VAL A 183 0.81 5.03 2.23
CA VAL A 183 1.97 5.91 2.29
C VAL A 183 3.18 5.11 1.80
N ILE A 184 3.80 5.58 0.74
CA ILE A 184 4.92 4.92 0.09
C ILE A 184 6.19 5.63 0.58
N SER A 185 7.16 4.86 1.08
CA SER A 185 8.42 5.45 1.56
C SER A 185 9.26 5.98 0.39
N GLU A 186 10.32 6.74 0.70
CA GLU A 186 11.27 7.26 -0.29
C GLU A 186 11.85 6.18 -1.21
N HIS A 187 12.07 4.96 -0.69
CA HIS A 187 12.55 3.81 -1.47
C HIS A 187 11.42 2.89 -1.95
N GLY A 188 10.16 3.24 -1.71
CA GLY A 188 9.03 2.34 -1.90
C GLY A 188 8.79 1.89 -3.33
N TYR A 189 9.21 2.70 -4.31
CA TYR A 189 9.11 2.41 -5.74
C TYR A 189 10.40 1.84 -6.36
N GLU A 190 11.44 1.57 -5.58
CA GLU A 190 12.76 1.19 -6.15
C GLU A 190 12.70 -0.12 -6.94
N THR A 191 11.85 -1.05 -6.51
CA THR A 191 11.64 -2.37 -7.15
C THR A 191 10.38 -2.37 -8.02
N SER A 192 9.76 -1.20 -8.26
CA SER A 192 8.70 -1.07 -9.26
C SER A 192 9.27 -1.04 -10.69
N SER A 193 8.40 -1.00 -11.70
CA SER A 193 8.77 -0.95 -13.12
C SER A 193 8.09 0.22 -13.82
N GLY A 194 8.81 0.87 -14.75
CA GLY A 194 8.27 1.90 -15.63
C GLY A 194 8.77 3.32 -15.39
N GLY A 195 9.63 3.53 -14.39
CA GLY A 195 10.23 4.82 -14.08
C GLY A 195 9.28 5.82 -13.37
N PRO A 196 9.72 7.08 -13.20
CA PRO A 196 9.01 8.09 -12.39
C PRO A 196 7.61 8.44 -12.90
N PHE A 197 7.39 8.31 -14.21
CA PHE A 197 6.14 8.72 -14.86
C PHE A 197 5.14 7.58 -15.04
N PHE A 198 5.51 6.37 -14.63
CA PHE A 198 4.57 5.26 -14.58
C PHE A 198 3.45 5.60 -13.59
N ARG A 199 2.23 5.16 -13.89
CA ARG A 199 1.03 5.42 -13.10
C ARG A 199 0.17 4.18 -13.08
N ASP A 200 -0.42 3.88 -11.94
CA ASP A 200 -1.26 2.68 -11.79
C ASP A 200 -2.47 2.95 -10.88
N ILE A 201 -3.34 1.96 -10.76
CA ILE A 201 -4.62 2.08 -10.06
C ILE A 201 -4.40 2.28 -8.56
N ASN A 202 -4.85 3.42 -8.03
CA ASN A 202 -4.82 3.71 -6.60
C ASN A 202 -6.15 3.37 -5.92
N ASN A 203 -7.28 3.59 -6.60
CA ASN A 203 -8.61 3.35 -6.05
C ASN A 203 -9.58 2.73 -7.06
N LYS A 204 -10.51 1.94 -6.53
CA LYS A 204 -11.73 1.51 -7.21
C LYS A 204 -12.87 1.44 -6.21
N LEU A 205 -13.93 2.22 -6.43
CA LEU A 205 -15.13 2.14 -5.61
C LEU A 205 -16.26 1.50 -6.42
N ASP A 206 -16.64 0.27 -6.09
CA ASP A 206 -17.75 -0.46 -6.72
C ASP A 206 -18.55 -1.32 -5.73
N VAL A 207 -18.18 -2.59 -5.50
CA VAL A 207 -18.75 -3.52 -4.51
C VAL A 207 -18.18 -3.24 -3.12
N SER A 208 -16.91 -2.83 -3.08
CA SER A 208 -16.16 -2.31 -1.94
C SER A 208 -15.49 -1.00 -2.34
N ASN A 209 -14.88 -0.30 -1.37
CA ASN A 209 -13.96 0.78 -1.66
C ASN A 209 -12.54 0.20 -1.57
N GLU A 210 -11.93 -0.05 -2.71
CA GLU A 210 -10.65 -0.74 -2.84
C GLU A 210 -9.52 0.28 -2.97
N LEU A 211 -8.56 0.24 -2.04
CA LEU A 211 -7.37 1.09 -2.04
C LEU A 211 -6.16 0.20 -2.33
N THR A 212 -5.31 0.59 -3.27
CA THR A 212 -4.29 -0.31 -3.82
C THR A 212 -2.94 0.36 -3.96
N PHE A 213 -1.88 -0.37 -3.63
CA PHE A 213 -0.53 -0.05 -4.10
C PHE A 213 -0.13 -1.12 -5.11
N TYR A 214 -0.04 -0.75 -6.39
CA TYR A 214 0.55 -1.60 -7.43
C TYR A 214 2.07 -1.44 -7.42
N MET A 215 2.74 -2.45 -6.91
CA MET A 215 4.19 -2.53 -6.93
C MET A 215 4.70 -2.74 -8.36
N ASN A 216 3.97 -3.51 -9.18
CA ASN A 216 4.16 -3.59 -10.62
C ASN A 216 2.90 -4.14 -11.31
N SER A 217 2.75 -3.89 -12.60
CA SER A 217 1.68 -4.44 -13.44
C SER A 217 2.07 -4.43 -14.92
N ASP A 218 1.26 -5.08 -15.75
CA ASP A 218 1.33 -4.97 -17.21
C ASP A 218 0.57 -3.73 -17.76
N HIS A 219 0.07 -2.84 -16.90
CA HIS A 219 -0.65 -1.64 -17.33
C HIS A 219 0.30 -0.64 -17.97
N THR A 220 0.38 -0.62 -19.30
CA THR A 220 1.31 0.24 -20.05
C THR A 220 2.79 0.03 -19.68
N ARG A 221 3.15 -1.20 -19.27
CA ARG A 221 4.52 -1.54 -18.86
C ARG A 221 5.53 -1.31 -20.00
N ILE A 222 6.63 -0.65 -19.65
CA ILE A 222 7.75 -0.34 -20.57
C ILE A 222 9.10 -0.92 -20.13
N GLU A 223 9.17 -1.50 -18.93
CA GLU A 223 10.37 -2.14 -18.38
C GLU A 223 10.05 -3.57 -17.89
N ASP A 224 11.07 -4.41 -17.76
CA ASP A 224 10.93 -5.71 -17.10
C ASP A 224 10.62 -5.57 -15.61
N TYR A 225 9.98 -6.59 -15.03
CA TYR A 225 9.78 -6.65 -13.59
C TYR A 225 11.11 -6.81 -12.86
N ARG A 226 11.26 -6.02 -11.81
CA ARG A 226 12.34 -6.17 -10.84
C ARG A 226 11.87 -7.12 -9.75
N TYR A 227 12.79 -7.96 -9.28
CA TYR A 227 12.57 -8.89 -8.18
C TYR A 227 13.38 -8.44 -6.98
N GLY A 228 12.89 -8.69 -5.78
CA GLY A 228 13.50 -8.19 -4.56
C GLY A 228 12.45 -7.71 -3.59
N PHE A 229 12.82 -6.72 -2.77
CA PHE A 229 11.95 -6.14 -1.78
C PHE A 229 11.21 -4.93 -2.37
N HIS A 230 9.89 -4.98 -2.40
CA HIS A 230 9.01 -3.87 -2.77
C HIS A 230 8.52 -3.15 -1.51
N GLY A 231 8.60 -1.82 -1.50
CA GLY A 231 8.41 -1.00 -0.31
C GLY A 231 9.74 -0.49 0.27
N PRO A 232 9.75 -0.02 1.53
CA PRO A 232 8.64 -0.05 2.48
C PRO A 232 7.43 0.79 2.07
N TYR A 233 6.24 0.38 2.49
CA TYR A 233 5.00 1.14 2.36
C TYR A 233 4.14 0.91 3.60
N ALA A 234 3.11 1.71 3.82
CA ALA A 234 2.27 1.62 5.00
C ALA A 234 0.80 1.92 4.70
N LEU A 235 -0.10 1.36 5.51
CA LEU A 235 -1.51 1.72 5.57
C LEU A 235 -1.74 2.54 6.85
N ALA A 236 -1.93 3.84 6.69
CA ALA A 236 -2.21 4.78 7.77
C ALA A 236 -3.71 5.00 7.94
N LEU A 237 -4.19 4.93 9.17
CA LEU A 237 -5.57 5.21 9.56
C LEU A 237 -5.63 6.53 10.36
N THR A 238 -6.43 7.47 9.90
CA THR A 238 -6.58 8.80 10.50
C THR A 238 -8.05 9.11 10.79
N SER A 239 -8.31 10.22 11.46
CA SER A 239 -9.67 10.73 11.69
C SER A 239 -10.29 11.40 10.46
N GLY A 240 -9.57 11.53 9.34
CA GLY A 240 -10.13 11.99 8.07
C GLY A 240 -9.14 12.54 7.06
N ALA A 241 -8.16 13.34 7.47
CA ALA A 241 -7.17 13.94 6.57
C ALA A 241 -6.00 12.98 6.29
N ALA A 242 -5.38 13.11 5.11
CA ALA A 242 -4.16 12.39 4.75
C ALA A 242 -3.01 12.77 5.70
N PRO A 243 -2.16 11.81 6.11
CA PRO A 243 -0.88 12.14 6.73
C PRO A 243 0.08 12.73 5.68
N ASN A 244 1.15 13.38 6.14
CA ASN A 244 2.32 13.63 5.28
C ASN A 244 3.18 12.35 5.24
N ALA A 245 3.76 11.99 4.09
CA ALA A 245 4.63 10.81 4.00
C ALA A 245 5.78 10.86 5.02
N SER A 246 6.40 12.03 5.17
CA SER A 246 7.49 12.30 6.12
C SER A 246 7.10 12.20 7.61
N SER A 247 5.81 12.07 7.93
CA SER A 247 5.35 11.90 9.32
C SER A 247 5.41 10.44 9.80
N LEU A 248 5.55 9.48 8.87
CA LEU A 248 5.70 8.07 9.20
C LEU A 248 7.18 7.72 9.35
N ASP A 249 7.49 6.94 10.39
CA ASP A 249 8.86 6.50 10.66
C ASP A 249 9.12 5.15 10.00
N PHE A 250 9.67 5.18 8.79
CA PHE A 250 10.16 3.99 8.10
C PHE A 250 11.61 3.61 8.47
N SER A 251 12.31 4.44 9.26
CA SER A 251 13.73 4.22 9.58
C SER A 251 13.97 2.95 10.40
N PHE A 252 12.97 2.44 11.12
CA PHE A 252 13.12 1.18 11.86
C PHE A 252 13.34 -0.04 10.95
N PHE A 253 12.98 0.03 9.65
CA PHE A 253 13.28 -1.04 8.69
C PHE A 253 14.79 -1.29 8.55
N GLN A 254 15.60 -0.26 8.79
CA GLN A 254 17.07 -0.31 8.69
C GLN A 254 17.69 -1.34 9.65
N ASP A 255 17.01 -1.61 10.77
CA ASP A 255 17.46 -2.55 11.80
C ASP A 255 16.81 -3.94 11.69
N GLN A 256 15.97 -4.18 10.67
CA GLN A 256 15.24 -5.45 10.53
C GLN A 256 15.94 -6.41 9.57
N GLU A 257 15.94 -7.70 9.93
CA GLU A 257 16.39 -8.77 9.05
C GLU A 257 15.29 -9.15 8.04
N LEU A 258 15.18 -8.38 6.97
CA LEU A 258 14.17 -8.58 5.91
C LEU A 258 14.79 -9.10 4.61
N THR A 259 14.18 -10.15 4.06
CA THR A 259 14.63 -10.74 2.79
C THR A 259 14.61 -9.70 1.67
N GLY A 260 15.76 -9.49 1.03
CA GLY A 260 15.91 -8.57 -0.11
C GLY A 260 15.95 -7.08 0.25
N PHE A 261 15.73 -6.68 1.51
CA PHE A 261 15.82 -5.28 1.92
C PHE A 261 17.28 -4.83 1.98
N VAL A 262 17.58 -3.68 1.37
CA VAL A 262 18.92 -3.08 1.38
C VAL A 262 18.91 -1.88 2.33
N PRO A 263 19.64 -1.95 3.47
CA PRO A 263 19.70 -0.83 4.41
C PRO A 263 20.58 0.31 3.87
N ASP A 264 20.37 1.52 4.36
CA ASP A 264 21.01 2.76 3.91
C ASP A 264 22.53 2.70 3.99
N ALA A 265 23.06 2.01 5.00
CA ALA A 265 24.50 1.78 5.14
C ALA A 265 25.14 1.00 3.97
N LYS A 266 24.34 0.40 3.09
CA LYS A 266 24.77 -0.29 1.87
C LYS A 266 24.37 0.44 0.58
N ARG A 267 23.75 1.62 0.70
CA ARG A 267 23.37 2.48 -0.42
C ARG A 267 24.45 3.52 -0.69
N GLY A 268 24.46 4.04 -1.91
CA GLY A 268 25.30 5.16 -2.31
C GLY A 268 24.44 6.18 -3.07
N GLU A 269 24.98 7.38 -3.24
CA GLU A 269 24.27 8.51 -3.85
C GLU A 269 25.00 9.01 -5.10
N VAL A 270 24.23 9.56 -6.05
CA VAL A 270 24.75 10.30 -7.19
C VAL A 270 24.34 11.76 -7.04
N ALA A 271 25.32 12.66 -7.02
CA ALA A 271 25.09 14.11 -6.98
C ALA A 271 25.71 14.77 -8.22
N GLY A 272 24.99 15.74 -8.80
CA GLY A 272 25.41 16.45 -10.01
C GLY A 272 24.57 17.70 -10.26
N THR A 273 24.76 18.32 -11.42
CA THR A 273 23.99 19.49 -11.84
C THR A 273 23.61 19.35 -13.30
N ILE A 274 22.33 19.55 -13.62
CA ILE A 274 21.88 19.62 -15.01
C ILE A 274 22.19 21.03 -15.54
N THR A 275 22.86 21.09 -16.69
CA THR A 275 23.17 22.35 -17.37
C THR A 275 22.51 22.37 -18.73
N ASP A 276 21.77 23.44 -19.02
CA ASP A 276 21.07 23.64 -20.29
C ASP A 276 21.66 24.85 -21.02
N ALA A 277 22.86 24.66 -21.56
CA ALA A 277 23.59 25.74 -22.22
C ALA A 277 22.91 26.30 -23.48
N ASN A 278 21.91 25.59 -24.02
CA ASN A 278 21.20 25.95 -25.25
C ASN A 278 19.75 26.37 -25.02
N ASP A 279 19.32 26.49 -23.76
CA ASP A 279 17.95 26.89 -23.37
C ASP A 279 16.85 26.01 -24.02
N VAL A 280 17.09 24.69 -24.07
CA VAL A 280 16.16 23.70 -24.64
C VAL A 280 15.07 23.31 -23.65
N LEU A 281 15.36 23.35 -22.34
CA LEU A 281 14.45 22.98 -21.26
C LEU A 281 13.52 24.13 -20.88
N GLY A 282 13.92 25.38 -21.11
CA GLY A 282 13.12 26.57 -20.79
C GLY A 282 12.63 26.57 -19.33
N ASN A 283 11.32 26.61 -19.13
CA ASN A 283 10.67 26.61 -17.80
C ASN A 283 10.14 25.22 -17.38
N SER A 284 10.57 24.14 -18.02
CA SER A 284 10.12 22.79 -17.67
C SER A 284 10.73 22.32 -16.36
N ASP A 285 9.95 21.58 -15.56
CA ASP A 285 10.49 20.78 -14.47
C ASP A 285 11.38 19.66 -15.05
N VAL A 286 12.52 19.42 -14.40
CA VAL A 286 13.52 18.45 -14.85
C VAL A 286 13.58 17.30 -13.84
N VAL A 287 13.41 16.08 -14.33
CA VAL A 287 13.52 14.85 -13.54
C VAL A 287 14.73 14.06 -14.01
N VAL A 288 15.56 13.61 -13.06
CA VAL A 288 16.70 12.73 -13.34
C VAL A 288 16.36 11.33 -12.88
N GLY A 289 16.25 10.39 -13.82
CA GLY A 289 16.00 8.98 -13.52
C GLY A 289 17.26 8.11 -13.63
N PHE A 290 17.43 7.17 -12.71
CA PHE A 290 18.43 6.10 -12.77
C PHE A 290 17.71 4.76 -12.74
N SER A 291 18.05 3.84 -13.65
CA SER A 291 17.48 2.49 -13.59
C SER A 291 18.44 1.42 -14.10
N ASN A 292 18.29 0.22 -13.57
CA ASN A 292 18.91 -1.01 -14.07
C ASN A 292 17.93 -2.20 -13.86
N ALA A 293 18.40 -3.43 -14.03
CA ALA A 293 17.58 -4.63 -13.87
C ALA A 293 17.11 -4.89 -12.42
N ASP A 294 17.74 -4.26 -11.43
CA ASP A 294 17.52 -4.51 -10.00
C ASP A 294 16.74 -3.39 -9.32
N ALA A 295 16.93 -2.13 -9.73
CA ALA A 295 16.29 -0.97 -9.11
C ALA A 295 16.05 0.22 -10.06
N GLN A 296 15.17 1.14 -9.65
CA GLN A 296 14.91 2.45 -10.25
C GLN A 296 14.87 3.56 -9.18
N TYR A 297 15.33 4.77 -9.53
CA TYR A 297 15.35 5.94 -8.67
C TYR A 297 15.12 7.22 -9.48
N TRP A 298 14.63 8.27 -8.84
CA TRP A 298 14.49 9.59 -9.47
C TRP A 298 14.60 10.72 -8.45
N THR A 299 14.83 11.94 -8.95
CA THR A 299 14.77 13.20 -8.21
C THR A 299 14.46 14.37 -9.14
#